data_AF-A0A7C4JAS0-F1
#
_entry.id   AF-A0A7C4JAS0-F1
#
_cell.length_a   1.000
_cell.length_b   1.000
_cell.length_c   1.000
_cell.angle_alpha   90.00
_cell.angle_beta   90.00
_cell.angle_gamma   90.00
#
_symmetry.space_group_name_H-M   'P 1'
#
loop_
_entity.id
_entity.type
_entity.pdbx_description
1 polymer ?
#
loop_
_entity_poly.entity_id
_entity_poly.type
_entity_poly.pdbx_seq_one_letter_code
_entity_poly.pdbx_strand_id
1 'polypeptide(L)' 'MYPLSLLGIVLILLGLAFLIAPIIARYFDVERIPSWLIYVYRSDGFYFVTSPILILISFVLLILHLLEVLR' A
#
# COMPACT_ATOMS: atom_id res chain seq x y z
N MET A 1 2.36 -28.29 -8.07
CA MET A 1 1.26 -27.31 -7.91
C MET A 1 1.27 -26.42 -9.16
N TYR A 2 0.13 -26.21 -9.82
CA TYR A 2 0.09 -25.38 -11.03
C TYR A 2 0.45 -23.93 -10.67
N PRO A 3 1.30 -23.24 -11.47
CA PRO A 3 1.77 -21.88 -11.15
C PRO A 3 0.60 -20.89 -11.01
N LEU A 4 -0.46 -21.07 -11.78
CA LEU A 4 -1.70 -20.29 -11.70
C LEU A 4 -2.43 -20.48 -10.36
N SER A 5 -2.45 -21.70 -9.82
CA SER A 5 -3.08 -21.97 -8.52
C SER A 5 -2.30 -21.34 -7.37
N LEU A 6 -0.96 -21.33 -7.43
CA LEU A 6 -0.11 -20.63 -6.46
C LEU A 6 -0.37 -19.12 -6.48
N LEU A 7 -0.44 -18.52 -7.68
CA LEU A 7 -0.78 -17.11 -7.84
C LEU A 7 -2.17 -16.80 -7.26
N GLY A 8 -3.17 -17.65 -7.54
CA GLY A 8 -4.51 -17.52 -6.99
C GLY A 8 -4.53 -17.54 -5.46
N ILE A 9 -3.80 -18.46 -4.84
CA ILE A 9 -3.67 -18.54 -3.37
C ILE A 9 -3.02 -17.26 -2.81
N VAL A 10 -1.95 -16.77 -3.44
CA VAL A 10 -1.30 -15.51 -3.03
C VAL A 10 -2.25 -14.33 -3.10
N LEU A 11 -3.02 -14.21 -4.19
CA LEU A 11 -4.00 -13.14 -4.37
C LEU A 11 -5.14 -13.21 -3.34
N ILE A 12 -5.63 -14.41 -3.02
CA ILE A 12 -6.64 -14.62 -1.97
C ILE A 12 -6.10 -14.17 -0.61
N LEU A 13 -4.87 -14.58 -0.26
CA LEU A 13 -4.23 -14.17 0.99
C LEU A 13 -4.00 -12.67 1.05
N LEU A 14 -3.60 -12.05 -0.07
CA LEU A 14 -3.41 -10.60 -0.16
C LEU A 14 -4.74 -9.84 0.05
N GLY A 15 -5.82 -10.31 -0.61
CA GLY A 15 -7.16 -9.74 -0.44
C GLY A 15 -7.66 -9.87 1.00
N LEU A 16 -7.44 -11.02 1.63
CA LEU A 16 -7.78 -11.25 3.03
C LEU A 16 -6.96 -10.34 3.97
N ALA A 17 -5.67 -10.15 3.69
CA ALA A 17 -4.82 -9.24 4.45
C ALA A 17 -5.34 -7.79 4.37
N PHE A 18 -5.75 -7.32 3.19
CA PHE A 18 -6.35 -5.99 3.05
C PHE A 18 -7.69 -5.84 3.76
N LEU A 19 -8.53 -6.89 3.77
CA LEU A 19 -9.79 -6.87 4.50
C LEU A 19 -9.58 -6.74 6.02
N ILE A 20 -8.56 -7.42 6.56
CA ILE A 20 -8.28 -7.46 8.00
C ILE A 20 -7.41 -6.27 8.46
N ALA A 21 -6.59 -5.70 7.56
CA ALA A 21 -5.71 -4.56 7.85
C ALA A 21 -6.38 -3.40 8.61
N PRO A 22 -7.57 -2.87 8.24
CA PRO A 22 -8.20 -1.79 8.98
C PRO A 22 -8.68 -2.20 10.38
N ILE A 23 -9.00 -3.47 10.59
CA ILE A 23 -9.38 -4.00 11.91
C ILE A 23 -8.15 -4.03 12.81
N ILE A 24 -7.05 -4.56 12.31
CA ILE A 24 -5.75 -4.59 13.01
C ILE A 24 -5.31 -3.17 13.35
N ALA A 25 -5.39 -2.24 12.39
CA ALA A 25 -5.00 -0.84 12.57
C ALA A 25 -5.78 -0.10 13.67
N ARG A 26 -6.93 -0.61 14.13
CA ARG A 26 -7.66 -0.04 15.29
C ARG A 26 -7.04 -0.43 16.63
N TYR A 27 -6.29 -1.53 16.70
CA TYR A 27 -5.65 -2.02 17.92
C TYR A 27 -4.20 -1.55 18.06
N PHE A 28 -3.58 -1.10 16.97
CA PHE A 28 -2.24 -0.53 16.97
C PHE A 28 -2.32 0.99 16.90
N ASP A 29 -1.52 1.64 17.74
CA ASP A 29 -1.45 3.10 17.79
C ASP A 29 -0.61 3.61 16.60
N VAL A 30 -1.25 3.71 15.44
CA VAL A 30 -0.62 4.09 14.16
C VAL A 30 -0.05 5.51 14.21
N GLU A 31 -0.47 6.32 15.17
CA GLU A 31 0.03 7.68 15.42
C GLU A 31 1.50 7.73 15.83
N ARG A 32 2.06 6.62 16.34
CA ARG A 32 3.51 6.53 16.62
C ARG A 32 4.36 6.29 15.38
N ILE A 33 3.74 5.94 14.25
CA ILE A 33 4.46 5.75 13.00
C ILE A 33 4.71 7.13 12.39
N PRO A 34 5.94 7.46 12.01
CA PRO A 34 6.23 8.73 11.38
C PRO A 34 5.34 8.96 10.16
N SER A 35 4.73 10.13 10.07
CA SER A 35 3.79 10.51 9.01
C SER A 35 4.40 10.49 7.60
N TRP A 36 5.73 10.62 7.48
CA TRP A 36 6.45 10.46 6.21
C TRP A 36 6.47 9.01 5.70
N LEU A 37 6.29 8.03 6.59
CA LEU A 37 6.25 6.60 6.26
C LEU A 37 4.83 6.12 6.04
N ILE A 38 3.93 6.41 6.97
CA ILE A 38 2.51 6.03 6.91
C ILE A 38 1.67 7.25 7.25
N TYR A 39 0.88 7.70 6.29
CA TYR A 39 -0.09 8.76 6.45
C TYR A 39 -1.49 8.16 6.52
N VAL A 40 -2.13 8.32 7.68
CA VAL A 40 -3.50 7.87 7.92
C VAL A 40 -4.41 9.10 7.92
N TYR A 41 -5.21 9.26 6.88
CA TYR A 41 -6.28 10.24 6.84
C TYR A 41 -7.55 9.64 7.41
N ARG A 42 -8.14 10.31 8.40
CA ARG A 42 -9.40 9.91 9.05
C ARG A 42 -10.39 11.07 8.98
N SER A 43 -11.52 10.88 8.30
CA SER A 43 -12.61 11.87 8.24
C SER A 43 -13.96 11.16 8.18
N ASP A 44 -14.89 11.48 9.07
CA ASP A 44 -16.29 11.02 9.05
C ASP A 44 -16.50 9.51 8.79
N GLY A 45 -15.68 8.66 9.41
CA GLY A 45 -15.75 7.20 9.27
C GLY A 45 -14.97 6.62 8.08
N PHE A 46 -14.38 7.47 7.24
CA PHE A 46 -13.45 7.07 6.18
C PHE A 46 -12.01 7.01 6.70
N TYR A 47 -11.31 5.91 6.39
CA TYR A 47 -9.92 5.66 6.75
C TYR A 47 -9.13 5.46 5.47
N PHE A 48 -8.22 6.38 5.16
CA PHE A 48 -7.33 6.29 4.01
C PHE A 48 -5.89 6.20 4.49
N VAL A 49 -5.28 5.04 4.30
CA VAL A 49 -3.89 4.78 4.69
C VAL A 49 -3.05 4.81 3.42
N THR A 50 -2.11 5.74 3.36
CA THR A 50 -1.14 5.85 2.26
C THR A 50 0.27 5.95 2.80
N SER A 51 1.26 5.75 1.93
CA SER A 51 2.67 5.87 2.28
C SER A 51 3.31 6.97 1.41
N PRO A 52 3.54 8.17 1.96
CA PRO A 52 4.09 9.29 1.18
C PRO A 52 5.42 8.96 0.50
N ILE A 53 6.28 8.18 1.17
CA ILE A 53 7.55 7.73 0.59
C ILE A 53 7.34 6.83 -0.65
N LEU A 54 6.36 5.91 -0.61
CA LEU A 54 6.09 5.04 -1.75
C LEU A 54 5.50 5.82 -2.93
N ILE A 55 4.66 6.82 -2.67
CA ILE A 55 4.16 7.73 -3.71
C ILE A 55 5.35 8.47 -4.35
N LEU A 56 6.25 9.01 -3.53
CA LEU A 56 7.43 9.73 -4.02
C LEU A 56 8.33 8.83 -4.88
N ILE A 57 8.63 7.63 -4.41
CA ILE A 57 9.42 6.64 -5.16
C ILE A 57 8.73 6.28 -6.48
N SER A 58 7.43 6.03 -6.46
CA SER A 58 6.65 5.71 -7.65
C SER A 58 6.71 6.85 -8.67
N PHE A 59 6.63 8.10 -8.20
CA PHE A 59 6.72 9.28 -9.05
C PHE A 59 8.12 9.44 -9.67
N VAL A 60 9.18 9.25 -8.87
CA VAL A 60 10.57 9.29 -9.36
C VAL A 60 10.80 8.20 -10.42
N LEU A 61 10.36 6.97 -10.16
CA LEU A 61 10.48 5.87 -11.12
C LEU A 61 9.69 6.14 -12.40
N LEU A 62 8.49 6.71 -12.30
CA LEU A 62 7.69 7.09 -13.45
C LEU A 62 8.42 8.12 -14.33
N ILE A 63 9.03 9.13 -13.72
CA ILE A 63 9.83 10.14 -14.44
C ILE A 63 11.04 9.49 -15.11
N LEU A 64 11.79 8.65 -14.40
CA LEU A 64 12.96 7.96 -14.94
C LEU A 64 12.57 7.08 -16.14
N HIS A 65 11.48 6.34 -16.02
CA HIS A 65 10.97 5.51 -17.10
C HIS A 65 10.54 6.35 -18.31
N LEU A 66 9.86 7.48 -18.08
CA LEU A 66 9.46 8.38 -19.16
C LEU A 66 10.67 8.97 -19.90
N LEU A 67 11.72 9.35 -19.16
CA LEU A 67 12.98 9.84 -19.74
C LEU A 67 13.69 8.75 -20.55
N GLU A 68 13.65 7.50 -20.09
CA GLU A 68 14.21 6.36 -20.82
C GLU A 68 13.45 6.08 -22.13
N VAL A 69 12.11 6.16 -22.11
CA VAL A 69 11.26 5.94 -23.29
C VAL A 69 11.40 7.06 -24.33
N LEU A 70 11.67 8.30 -23.91
CA LEU A 70 11.84 9.46 -24.79
C LEU A 70 13.22 9.56 -25.45
N ARG A 71 14.19 8.74 -25.03
CA ARG A 71 15.56 8.71 -25.55
C ARG A 71 15.69 7.76 -26.73
#